data_AF-A0A383CKD2-F1
#
_entry.id   AF-A0A383CKD2-F1
#
_cell.length_a   1.000
_cell.length_b   1.000
_cell.length_c   1.000
_cell.angle_alpha   90.00
_cell.angle_beta   90.00
_cell.angle_gamma   90.00
#
_symmetry.space_group_name_H-M   'P 1'
#
loop_
_entity.id
_entity.type
_entity.pdbx_description
1 polymer ?
#
loop_
_entity_poly.entity_id
_entity_poly.type
_entity_poly.pdbx_seq_one_letter_code
_entity_poly.pdbx_strand_id
1 'polypeptide(L)' 'MQILDSIIDAVKKLTEVGLAVIALAVVVQVIFGTGAAFLPGDVVGNITGIVGSLGANGLVGLAAVAVLYSIFKRNS' A
#
# COMPACT_ATOMS: atom_id res chain seq x y z
N MET A 1 -26.68 -10.36 -5.65
CA MET A 1 -25.52 -11.09 -5.08
C MET A 1 -24.41 -11.20 -6.12
N GLN A 2 -24.64 -11.78 -7.30
CA GLN A 2 -23.61 -11.92 -8.38
C GLN A 2 -22.86 -10.64 -8.80
N ILE A 3 -23.53 -9.48 -8.87
CA ILE A 3 -22.89 -8.20 -9.25
C ILE A 3 -21.95 -7.69 -8.16
N LEU A 4 -22.32 -7.85 -6.89
CA LEU A 4 -21.49 -7.44 -5.75
C LEU A 4 -20.19 -8.27 -5.71
N ASP A 5 -20.31 -9.57 -5.93
CA ASP A 5 -19.16 -10.49 -5.96
C ASP A 5 -18.21 -10.12 -7.11
N SER A 6 -18.75 -9.83 -8.30
CA SER A 6 -17.95 -9.41 -9.46
C SER A 6 -17.21 -8.09 -9.23
N ILE A 7 -17.83 -7.12 -8.55
CA ILE A 7 -17.19 -5.85 -8.19
C ILE A 7 -16.07 -6.07 -7.18
N ILE A 8 -16.32 -6.89 -6.15
CA ILE A 8 -15.30 -7.21 -5.14
C ILE A 8 -14.09 -7.89 -5.80
N ASP A 9 -14.32 -8.82 -6.71
CA ASP A 9 -13.25 -9.51 -7.43
C ASP A 9 -12.46 -8.57 -8.35
N ALA A 10 -13.14 -7.62 -9.02
CA ALA A 10 -12.47 -6.60 -9.82
C ALA A 10 -11.59 -5.69 -8.94
N VAL A 11 -12.09 -5.24 -7.79
CA VAL A 11 -11.33 -4.41 -6.85
C VAL A 11 -10.12 -5.17 -6.31
N LYS A 12 -10.27 -6.44 -5.95
CA LYS A 12 -9.15 -7.28 -5.49
C LYS A 12 -8.06 -7.39 -6.55
N LYS A 13 -8.42 -7.74 -7.79
CA LYS A 13 -7.45 -7.85 -8.90
C LYS A 13 -6.75 -6.52 -9.19
N LEU A 14 -7.49 -5.42 -9.21
CA LEU A 14 -6.89 -4.09 -9.40
C LEU A 14 -5.95 -3.73 -8.24
N THR A 15 -6.30 -4.12 -7.01
CA THR A 15 -5.44 -3.89 -5.83
C THR A 15 -4.16 -4.73 -5.91
N GLU A 16 -4.24 -5.99 -6.34
CA GLU A 16 -3.06 -6.84 -6.56
C GLU A 16 -2.13 -6.25 -7.63
N VAL A 17 -2.70 -5.81 -8.76
CA VAL A 17 -1.93 -5.14 -9.83
C VAL A 17 -1.32 -3.83 -9.32
N GLY A 18 -2.09 -3.01 -8.61
CA GLY A 18 -1.60 -1.77 -8.02
C GLY A 18 -0.46 -2.01 -7.04
N LEU A 19 -0.57 -3.04 -6.19
CA LEU A 19 0.48 -3.41 -5.24
C LEU A 19 1.75 -3.87 -5.95
N ALA A 20 1.64 -4.66 -7.02
CA ALA A 20 2.79 -5.07 -7.82
C ALA A 20 3.50 -3.87 -8.47
N VAL A 21 2.73 -2.90 -8.97
CA VAL A 21 3.28 -1.65 -9.55
C VAL A 21 3.98 -0.81 -8.47
N ILE A 22 3.38 -0.66 -7.28
CA ILE A 22 4.00 0.05 -6.15
C ILE A 22 5.30 -0.65 -5.74
N ALA A 23 5.30 -1.97 -5.64
CA ALA A 23 6.50 -2.75 -5.29
C ALA A 23 7.63 -2.53 -6.29
N LEU A 24 7.32 -2.54 -7.60
CA LEU A 24 8.29 -2.23 -8.64
C LEU A 24 8.82 -0.79 -8.51
N ALA A 25 7.93 0.18 -8.27
CA ALA A 25 8.31 1.57 -8.10
C ALA A 25 9.26 1.78 -6.92
N VAL A 26 9.01 1.12 -5.79
CA VAL A 26 9.91 1.15 -4.62
C VAL A 26 11.31 0.65 -4.99
N VAL A 27 11.42 -0.47 -5.68
CA VAL A 27 12.74 -1.02 -6.09
C VAL A 27 13.48 -0.05 -6.99
N VAL A 28 12.81 0.49 -8.02
CA VAL A 28 13.41 1.46 -8.96
C VAL A 28 13.87 2.71 -8.22
N GLN A 29 13.05 3.25 -7.34
CA GLN A 29 13.36 4.48 -6.62
C GLN A 29 14.48 4.30 -5.59
N VAL A 30 14.62 3.12 -5.00
CA VAL A 30 15.75 2.80 -4.10
C VAL A 30 17.07 2.74 -4.87
N ILE A 31 17.07 2.23 -6.11
CA ILE A 31 18.29 2.11 -6.93
C ILE A 31 18.68 3.46 -7.54
N PHE A 32 17.71 4.18 -8.11
CA PHE A 32 17.97 5.38 -8.92
C PHE A 32 17.63 6.71 -8.22
N GLY A 33 17.06 6.65 -7.01
CA GLY A 33 16.61 7.82 -6.26
C GLY A 33 15.28 8.40 -6.75
N THR A 34 14.89 9.53 -6.16
CA THR A 34 13.62 10.25 -6.43
C THR A 34 13.54 10.87 -7.83
N GLY A 35 14.66 10.93 -8.55
CA GLY A 35 14.74 11.45 -9.92
C GLY A 35 14.55 10.39 -11.02
N ALA A 36 14.11 9.17 -10.68
CA ALA A 36 13.87 8.13 -11.67
C ALA A 36 12.79 8.58 -12.68
N ALA A 37 13.20 8.85 -13.92
CA ALA A 37 12.36 9.46 -14.97
C ALA A 37 11.08 8.68 -15.32
N PHE A 38 10.97 7.42 -14.87
CA PHE A 38 9.86 6.50 -15.18
C PHE A 38 8.81 6.43 -14.06
N LEU A 39 9.03 7.12 -12.94
CA LEU A 39 8.13 7.08 -11.79
C LEU A 39 7.37 8.41 -11.64
N PRO A 40 6.03 8.40 -11.62
CA PRO A 40 5.26 9.59 -11.28
C PRO A 40 5.32 9.84 -9.76
N GLY A 41 6.33 10.59 -9.31
CA GLY A 41 6.45 11.08 -7.93
C GLY A 41 7.28 10.21 -6.98
N ASP A 42 7.24 10.56 -5.69
CA ASP A 42 8.04 9.96 -4.61
C ASP A 42 7.25 8.87 -3.85
N VAL A 43 7.32 7.63 -4.33
CA VAL A 43 6.61 6.49 -3.75
C VAL A 43 7.19 6.11 -2.39
N VAL A 44 8.52 6.08 -2.24
CA VAL A 44 9.17 5.73 -0.97
C VAL A 44 8.89 6.79 0.10
N GLY A 45 8.94 8.07 -0.26
CA GLY A 45 8.60 9.19 0.62
C GLY A 45 7.14 9.13 1.07
N ASN A 46 6.21 8.82 0.16
CA ASN A 46 4.80 8.64 0.53
C ASN A 46 4.59 7.50 1.54
N ILE A 47 5.23 6.34 1.33
CA ILE A 47 5.12 5.19 2.24
C ILE A 47 5.75 5.52 3.60
N THR A 48 6.96 6.06 3.60
CA THR A 48 7.67 6.41 4.85
C THR A 48 6.99 7.54 5.62
N GLY A 49 6.34 8.49 4.94
CA GLY A 49 5.51 9.52 5.55
C GLY A 49 4.28 8.94 6.27
N ILE A 50 3.60 7.97 5.66
CA ILE A 50 2.48 7.26 6.31
C ILE A 50 2.98 6.49 7.53
N VAL A 51 4.07 5.73 7.40
CA VAL A 51 4.65 4.97 8.51
C VAL A 51 5.09 5.90 9.65
N GLY A 52 5.73 7.02 9.33
CA GLY A 52 6.12 8.04 10.30
C GLY A 52 4.91 8.64 11.03
N SER A 53 3.83 8.92 10.30
CA SER A 53 2.57 9.40 10.89
C SER A 53 1.96 8.37 11.84
N LEU A 54 1.99 7.08 11.49
CA LEU A 54 1.53 6.02 12.39
C LEU A 54 2.42 5.91 13.64
N GLY A 55 3.74 5.98 13.48
CA GLY A 55 4.69 5.96 14.61
C GLY A 55 4.51 7.14 15.57
N ALA A 56 4.25 8.34 15.04
CA ALA A 56 4.03 9.55 15.83
C ALA A 56 2.77 9.49 16.71
N ASN A 57 1.78 8.68 16.33
CA ASN A 57 0.55 8.45 17.12
C ASN A 57 0.72 7.40 18.24
N GLY A 58 1.92 6.80 18.39
CA GLY A 58 2.24 5.86 19.47
C GLY A 58 1.29 4.66 19.52
N LEU A 59 0.62 4.48 20.66
CA LEU A 59 -0.32 3.36 20.90
C LEU A 59 -1.49 3.33 19.90
N VAL A 60 -2.00 4.49 19.51
CA VAL A 60 -3.13 4.57 18.55
C VAL A 60 -2.67 4.14 17.16
N GLY A 61 -1.44 4.50 16.78
CA GLY A 61 -0.83 4.04 15.53
C GLY A 61 -0.66 2.52 15.47
N LEU A 62 -0.17 1.91 16.56
CA LEU A 62 -0.05 0.45 16.66
C LEU A 62 -1.41 -0.25 16.61
N ALA A 63 -2.42 0.30 17.28
CA ALA A 63 -3.78 -0.22 17.23
C ALA A 63 -4.35 -0.17 15.79
N ALA A 64 -4.11 0.92 15.06
CA ALA A 64 -4.51 1.04 13.66
C ALA A 64 -3.83 -0.03 12.79
N VAL A 65 -2.51 -0.24 12.95
CA VAL A 65 -1.78 -1.31 12.25
C VAL A 65 -2.34 -2.69 12.59
N ALA A 66 -2.65 -2.97 13.86
CA ALA A 66 -3.20 -4.25 14.30
C ALA A 66 -4.58 -4.53 13.66
N VAL A 67 -5.45 -3.53 13.58
CA VAL A 67 -6.76 -3.65 12.93
C VAL A 67 -6.60 -3.90 11.43
N LEU A 68 -5.76 -3.11 10.74
CA LEU A 68 -5.50 -3.29 9.30
C LEU A 68 -4.93 -4.68 9.00
N TYR A 69 -3.97 -5.13 9.79
CA TYR A 69 -3.37 -6.46 9.68
C TYR A 69 -4.41 -7.57 9.90
N SER A 70 -5.27 -7.43 10.91
CA SER A 70 -6.36 -8.37 11.19
C SER A 70 -7.33 -8.49 10.00
N ILE A 71 -7.70 -7.36 9.39
CA ILE A 71 -8.59 -7.35 8.21
C ILE A 71 -7.93 -8.05 7.02
N PHE A 72 -6.65 -7.74 6.73
CA PHE A 72 -5.92 -8.36 5.62
C PHE A 72 -5.82 -9.89 5.78
N LYS A 73 -5.54 -10.37 6.99
CA LYS A 73 -5.37 -11.80 7.27
C LYS A 73 -6.69 -12.57 7.36
N ARG A 74 -7.80 -11.92 7.66
CA ARG A 74 -9.12 -12.56 7.85
C ARG A 74 -9.70 -13.21 6.58
N ASN A 75 -9.19 -12.85 5.40
CA ASN A 75 -9.73 -13.31 4.12
C ASN A 75 -8.65 -13.63 3.06
N SER A 76 -7.39 -13.81 3.49
CA SER A 76 -6.34 -14.43 2.67
C SER A 76 -6.36 -15.94 2.82
#